data_AF-A0A4Q7ECM5-F1
#
_entry.id   AF-A0A4Q7ECM5-F1
#
_cell.length_a   1.000
_cell.length_b   1.000
_cell.length_c   1.000
_cell.angle_alpha   90.00
_cell.angle_beta   90.00
_cell.angle_gamma   90.00
#
_symmetry.space_group_name_H-M   'P 1'
#
loop_
_entity.id
_entity.type
_entity.pdbx_description
1 polymer ?
#
loop_
_entity_poly.entity_id
_entity_poly.type
_entity_poly.pdbx_seq_one_letter_code
_entity_poly.pdbx_strand_id
1 'polypeptide(L)'
;MWQKLTYALAFAGLLVNTPVAQAGLEEGIAAANAGQFDIALKEFKYLADMGYAPGIYELAKMYEGGYGVPRNPYKAAELMQQAVKLGSADAMFSLAVMYDQGQGVKIDKQKAVDLFMSAAKKNLPAAQFNLGVMYANGDGVTQDYSGARFWYERAAANNYTLAMFNLALLYYQGLGGEKNIQRSYIWNTLAEYNGYRPASTSRRLDEQSMSRSEREDAQEIADTIYHKIQAGTYIAGSQITED
;
A
#
# COMPACT_ATOMS: atom_id res chain seq x y z
N MET A 1 40.27 -45.57 -12.32
CA MET A 1 39.01 -45.60 -11.53
C MET A 1 38.57 -44.16 -11.33
N TRP A 2 37.40 -43.83 -11.87
CA TRP A 2 36.96 -42.46 -12.15
C TRP A 2 36.54 -41.70 -10.88
N GLN A 3 37.03 -40.47 -10.70
CA GLN A 3 36.48 -39.49 -9.76
C GLN A 3 35.09 -39.08 -10.26
N LYS A 4 34.06 -39.31 -9.44
CA LYS A 4 32.72 -38.74 -9.67
C LYS A 4 32.75 -37.29 -9.20
N LEU A 5 32.88 -36.36 -10.15
CA LEU A 5 32.51 -34.95 -9.95
C LEU A 5 30.97 -34.88 -9.91
N THR A 6 30.41 -34.77 -8.71
CA THR A 6 29.02 -34.36 -8.53
C THR A 6 28.91 -32.87 -8.83
N TYR A 7 28.42 -32.54 -10.02
CA TYR A 7 27.88 -31.21 -10.30
C TYR A 7 26.62 -31.02 -9.46
N ALA A 8 26.76 -30.40 -8.30
CA ALA A 8 25.64 -29.75 -7.64
C ALA A 8 25.31 -28.51 -8.48
N LEU A 9 24.39 -28.66 -9.43
CA LEU A 9 23.72 -27.53 -10.08
C LEU A 9 22.88 -26.83 -9.01
N ALA A 10 23.50 -25.90 -8.28
CA ALA A 10 22.77 -24.84 -7.62
C ALA A 10 22.12 -24.00 -8.72
N PHE A 11 20.85 -24.26 -9.01
CA PHE A 11 20.00 -23.30 -9.71
C PHE A 11 19.86 -22.08 -8.80
N ALA A 12 20.87 -21.21 -8.83
CA ALA A 12 20.73 -19.83 -8.39
C ALA A 12 19.59 -19.24 -9.22
N GLY A 13 18.55 -18.76 -8.53
CA GLY A 13 17.29 -18.31 -9.12
C GLY A 13 17.52 -17.38 -10.31
N LEU A 14 17.22 -17.88 -11.50
CA LEU A 14 16.98 -17.05 -12.66
C LEU A 14 15.77 -16.19 -12.32
N LEU A 15 15.96 -14.87 -12.27
CA LEU A 15 14.87 -13.90 -12.23
C LEU A 15 13.97 -14.17 -13.45
N VAL A 16 12.82 -14.78 -13.23
CA VAL A 16 11.86 -15.25 -14.28
C VAL A 16 11.12 -14.07 -14.95
N ASN A 17 11.71 -12.86 -14.94
CA ASN A 17 11.15 -11.67 -15.54
C ASN A 17 11.40 -11.65 -17.06
N THR A 18 10.80 -12.61 -17.75
CA THR A 18 10.91 -12.79 -19.19
C THR A 18 9.73 -12.11 -19.90
N PRO A 19 9.89 -11.67 -21.17
CA PRO A 19 8.78 -11.13 -21.96
C PRO A 19 7.58 -12.08 -22.07
N VAL A 20 7.83 -13.40 -22.06
CA VAL A 20 6.77 -14.43 -22.11
C VAL A 20 5.95 -14.44 -20.81
N ALA A 21 6.62 -14.37 -19.65
CA ALA A 21 5.93 -14.29 -18.36
C ALA A 21 5.10 -13.01 -18.24
N GLN A 22 5.62 -11.89 -18.76
CA GLN A 22 4.89 -10.62 -18.78
C GLN A 22 3.68 -10.67 -19.72
N ALA A 23 3.81 -11.23 -20.92
CA ALA A 23 2.71 -11.38 -21.86
C ALA A 23 1.59 -12.28 -21.30
N GLY A 24 1.95 -13.41 -20.69
CA GLY A 24 0.98 -14.29 -20.04
C GLY A 24 0.26 -13.61 -18.86
N LEU A 25 0.96 -12.76 -18.10
CA LEU A 25 0.34 -11.99 -17.01
C LEU A 25 -0.70 -11.00 -17.55
N GLU A 26 -0.35 -10.26 -18.60
CA GLU A 26 -1.25 -9.29 -19.24
C GLU A 26 -2.48 -9.96 -19.84
N GLU A 27 -2.30 -11.09 -20.54
CA GLU A 27 -3.40 -11.89 -21.07
C GLU A 27 -4.31 -12.40 -19.95
N GLY A 28 -3.74 -12.96 -18.88
CA GLY A 28 -4.49 -13.44 -17.74
C GLY A 28 -5.30 -12.34 -17.04
N ILE A 29 -4.70 -11.15 -16.84
CA ILE A 29 -5.39 -9.99 -16.24
C ILE A 29 -6.52 -9.50 -17.15
N ALA A 30 -6.27 -9.38 -18.46
CA ALA A 30 -7.28 -8.98 -19.43
C ALA A 30 -8.46 -9.97 -19.44
N ALA A 31 -8.17 -11.27 -19.43
CA ALA A 31 -9.18 -12.32 -19.35
C ALA A 31 -9.99 -12.24 -18.04
N ALA A 32 -9.34 -12.04 -16.90
CA ALA A 32 -10.02 -11.89 -15.61
C ALA A 32 -10.97 -10.69 -15.60
N ASN A 33 -10.53 -9.54 -16.12
CA ASN A 33 -11.34 -8.33 -16.24
C ASN A 33 -12.54 -8.52 -17.20
N ALA A 34 -12.39 -9.37 -18.21
CA ALA A 34 -13.45 -9.75 -19.13
C ALA A 34 -14.37 -10.86 -18.58
N GLY A 35 -14.14 -11.36 -17.36
CA GLY A 35 -14.89 -12.47 -16.76
C GLY A 35 -14.56 -13.84 -17.37
N GLN A 36 -13.52 -13.94 -18.20
CA GLN A 36 -13.05 -15.17 -18.83
C GLN A 36 -12.15 -15.95 -17.86
N PHE A 37 -12.70 -16.36 -16.72
CA PHE A 37 -11.92 -16.89 -15.61
C PHE A 37 -11.20 -18.21 -15.93
N ASP A 38 -11.69 -19.01 -16.87
CA ASP A 38 -10.98 -20.24 -17.28
C ASP A 38 -9.62 -19.93 -17.95
N ILE A 39 -9.58 -18.88 -18.78
CA ILE A 39 -8.36 -18.41 -19.44
C ILE A 39 -7.42 -17.79 -18.41
N ALA A 40 -7.94 -16.88 -17.57
CA ALA A 40 -7.15 -16.26 -16.50
C ALA A 40 -6.53 -17.30 -15.57
N LEU A 41 -7.32 -18.32 -15.16
CA LEU A 41 -6.85 -19.38 -14.29
C LEU A 41 -5.74 -20.21 -14.94
N LYS A 42 -5.86 -20.49 -16.25
CA LYS A 42 -4.84 -21.22 -17.00
C LYS A 42 -3.52 -20.44 -17.01
N GLU A 43 -3.57 -19.15 -17.36
CA GLU A 43 -2.36 -18.31 -17.43
C GLU A 43 -1.71 -18.13 -16.06
N PHE A 44 -2.48 -17.79 -15.02
CA PHE A 44 -1.92 -17.60 -13.68
C PHE A 44 -1.37 -18.89 -13.07
N LYS A 45 -1.98 -20.06 -13.36
CA LYS A 45 -1.39 -21.35 -12.97
C LYS A 45 -0.06 -21.61 -13.66
N TYR A 46 0.01 -21.38 -14.98
CA TYR A 46 1.25 -21.53 -15.73
C TYR A 46 2.37 -20.63 -15.17
N LEU A 47 2.05 -19.35 -14.89
CA LEU A 47 3.01 -18.43 -14.26
C LEU A 47 3.39 -18.86 -12.84
N ALA A 48 2.45 -19.37 -12.06
CA ALA A 48 2.70 -19.88 -10.72
C ALA A 48 3.63 -21.10 -10.73
N ASP A 49 3.43 -22.04 -11.66
CA ASP A 49 4.27 -23.23 -11.81
C ASP A 49 5.72 -22.88 -12.21
N MET A 50 5.91 -21.75 -12.90
CA MET A 50 7.23 -21.20 -13.19
C MET A 50 7.86 -20.39 -12.04
N GLY A 51 7.16 -20.23 -10.92
CA GLY A 51 7.63 -19.43 -9.80
C GLY A 51 7.60 -17.91 -10.05
N TYR A 52 6.74 -17.43 -10.95
CA TYR A 52 6.61 -16.00 -11.23
C TYR A 52 5.67 -15.34 -10.22
N ALA A 53 6.22 -14.51 -9.33
CA ALA A 53 5.50 -13.96 -8.19
C ALA A 53 4.20 -13.19 -8.53
N PRO A 54 4.14 -12.36 -9.60
CA PRO A 54 2.89 -11.73 -10.02
C PRO A 54 1.79 -12.72 -10.42
N GLY A 55 2.15 -13.81 -11.10
CA GLY A 55 1.18 -14.87 -11.46
C GLY A 55 0.67 -15.62 -10.23
N ILE A 56 1.55 -15.93 -9.27
CA ILE A 56 1.17 -16.53 -7.98
C ILE A 56 0.21 -15.60 -7.22
N TYR A 57 0.49 -14.30 -7.22
CA TYR A 57 -0.34 -13.29 -6.57
C TYR A 57 -1.74 -13.20 -7.20
N GLU A 58 -1.84 -13.17 -8.52
CA GLU A 58 -3.15 -13.14 -9.20
C GLU A 58 -3.92 -14.47 -9.02
N LEU A 59 -3.22 -15.62 -9.05
CA LEU A 59 -3.84 -16.90 -8.71
C LEU A 59 -4.39 -16.92 -7.28
N ALA A 60 -3.67 -16.32 -6.33
CA ALA A 60 -4.13 -16.21 -4.95
C ALA A 60 -5.43 -15.39 -4.86
N LYS A 61 -5.52 -14.26 -5.58
CA LYS A 61 -6.75 -13.44 -5.67
C LYS A 61 -7.93 -14.20 -6.28
N MET A 62 -7.68 -15.06 -7.27
CA MET A 62 -8.75 -15.92 -7.82
C MET A 62 -9.33 -16.86 -6.76
N TYR A 63 -8.48 -17.50 -5.95
CA TYR A 63 -8.95 -18.34 -4.84
C TYR A 63 -9.60 -17.52 -3.71
N GLU A 64 -9.10 -16.32 -3.41
CA GLU A 64 -9.66 -15.45 -2.38
C GLU A 64 -11.10 -15.00 -2.71
N GLY A 65 -11.32 -14.59 -3.97
CA GLY A 65 -12.62 -14.12 -4.48
C GLY A 65 -13.54 -15.23 -5.00
N GLY A 66 -13.01 -16.42 -5.28
CA GLY A 66 -13.76 -17.51 -5.91
C GLY A 66 -14.05 -17.27 -7.39
N TYR A 67 -13.10 -16.66 -8.12
CA TYR A 67 -13.23 -16.36 -9.54
C TYR A 67 -12.79 -17.56 -10.39
N GLY A 68 -13.72 -18.22 -11.08
CA GLY A 68 -13.45 -19.44 -11.87
C GLY A 68 -13.03 -20.67 -11.05
N VAL A 69 -12.95 -20.54 -9.72
CA VAL A 69 -12.64 -21.61 -8.76
C VAL A 69 -13.49 -21.45 -7.51
N PRO A 70 -13.79 -22.51 -6.75
CA PRO A 70 -14.41 -22.36 -5.43
C PRO A 70 -13.55 -21.46 -4.53
N ARG A 71 -14.19 -20.49 -3.87
CA ARG A 71 -13.52 -19.60 -2.90
C ARG A 71 -12.78 -20.42 -1.84
N ASN A 72 -11.48 -20.18 -1.72
CA ASN A 72 -10.60 -20.85 -0.78
C ASN A 72 -9.55 -19.87 -0.19
N PRO A 73 -9.88 -19.20 0.92
CA PRO A 73 -8.97 -18.23 1.53
C PRO A 73 -7.70 -18.88 2.10
N TYR A 74 -7.75 -20.16 2.50
CA TYR A 74 -6.56 -20.90 2.96
C TYR A 74 -5.56 -21.11 1.82
N LYS A 75 -6.05 -21.49 0.64
CA LYS A 75 -5.18 -21.65 -0.55
C LYS A 75 -4.62 -20.30 -1.02
N ALA A 76 -5.44 -19.25 -0.97
CA ALA A 76 -4.99 -17.89 -1.25
C ALA A 76 -3.85 -17.49 -0.31
N ALA A 77 -3.98 -17.72 1.00
CA ALA A 77 -2.93 -17.40 1.96
C ALA A 77 -1.63 -18.18 1.72
N GLU A 78 -1.72 -19.46 1.36
CA GLU A 78 -0.57 -20.29 1.01
C GLU A 78 0.18 -19.71 -0.21
N LEU A 79 -0.56 -19.34 -1.27
CA LEU A 79 0.02 -18.74 -2.47
C LEU A 79 0.62 -17.35 -2.16
N MET A 80 -0.06 -16.53 -1.35
CA MET A 80 0.48 -15.25 -0.89
C MET A 80 1.80 -15.44 -0.13
N GLN A 81 1.90 -16.44 0.75
CA GLN A 81 3.16 -16.78 1.43
C GLN A 81 4.27 -17.18 0.44
N GLN A 82 3.94 -17.89 -0.64
CA GLN A 82 4.90 -18.22 -1.70
C GLN A 82 5.37 -16.95 -2.43
N ALA A 83 4.45 -16.07 -2.83
CA ALA A 83 4.79 -14.81 -3.50
C ALA A 83 5.60 -13.85 -2.59
N VAL A 84 5.35 -13.85 -1.27
CA VAL A 84 6.15 -13.10 -0.28
C VAL A 84 7.60 -13.61 -0.24
N LYS A 85 7.83 -14.94 -0.28
CA LYS A 85 9.18 -15.52 -0.33
C LYS A 85 9.95 -15.09 -1.58
N LEU A 86 9.24 -14.78 -2.66
CA LEU A 86 9.80 -14.27 -3.91
C LEU A 86 9.93 -12.73 -3.91
N GLY A 87 9.57 -12.06 -2.81
CA GLY A 87 9.78 -10.62 -2.63
C GLY A 87 8.68 -9.71 -3.17
N SER A 88 7.50 -10.26 -3.51
CA SER A 88 6.34 -9.48 -3.99
C SER A 88 5.79 -8.54 -2.91
N ALA A 89 5.78 -7.23 -3.19
CA ALA A 89 5.24 -6.21 -2.28
C ALA A 89 3.71 -6.31 -2.13
N ASP A 90 3.00 -6.59 -3.23
CA ASP A 90 1.54 -6.72 -3.24
C ASP A 90 1.09 -7.96 -2.44
N ALA A 91 1.86 -9.05 -2.52
CA ALA A 91 1.63 -10.23 -1.69
C ALA A 91 1.93 -9.97 -0.21
N MET A 92 2.98 -9.19 0.11
CA MET A 92 3.25 -8.77 1.49
C MET A 92 2.06 -7.98 2.06
N PHE A 93 1.55 -7.00 1.31
CA PHE A 93 0.38 -6.23 1.70
C PHE A 93 -0.87 -7.10 1.88
N SER A 94 -1.17 -7.95 0.91
CA SER A 94 -2.38 -8.77 0.95
C SER A 94 -2.33 -9.80 2.08
N LEU A 95 -1.18 -10.45 2.27
CA LEU A 95 -0.99 -11.37 3.39
C LEU A 95 -1.06 -10.65 4.75
N ALA A 96 -0.60 -9.39 4.83
CA ALA A 96 -0.77 -8.59 6.04
C ALA A 96 -2.24 -8.37 6.36
N VAL A 97 -3.06 -8.00 5.37
CA VAL A 97 -4.52 -7.87 5.52
C VAL A 97 -5.16 -9.20 5.95
N MET A 98 -4.72 -10.32 5.38
CA MET A 98 -5.20 -11.65 5.77
C MET A 98 -4.90 -11.97 7.24
N TYR A 99 -3.69 -11.68 7.73
CA TYR A 99 -3.34 -11.84 9.16
C TYR A 99 -4.08 -10.84 10.06
N ASP A 100 -4.33 -9.64 9.58
CA ASP A 100 -5.07 -8.61 10.32
C ASP A 100 -6.53 -9.03 10.56
N GLN A 101 -7.15 -9.63 9.55
CA GLN A 101 -8.58 -9.98 9.52
C GLN A 101 -8.87 -11.46 9.81
N GLY A 102 -7.84 -12.32 9.85
CA GLY A 102 -8.00 -13.76 10.05
C GLY A 102 -8.56 -14.50 8.83
N GLN A 103 -8.30 -14.00 7.62
CA GLN A 103 -8.78 -14.64 6.39
C GLN A 103 -7.81 -15.73 5.94
N GLY A 104 -8.21 -17.01 6.03
CA GLY A 104 -7.36 -18.14 5.60
C GLY A 104 -6.13 -18.38 6.48
N VAL A 105 -5.93 -17.57 7.52
CA VAL A 105 -4.89 -17.67 8.54
C VAL A 105 -5.48 -17.29 9.89
N LYS A 106 -4.86 -17.74 10.98
CA LYS A 106 -5.22 -17.23 12.32
C LYS A 106 -4.82 -15.75 12.42
N ILE A 107 -5.67 -14.93 13.06
CA ILE A 107 -5.35 -13.53 13.35
C ILE A 107 -4.00 -13.43 14.06
N ASP A 108 -3.12 -12.58 13.53
CA ASP A 108 -1.79 -12.31 14.06
C ASP A 108 -1.40 -10.87 13.70
N LYS A 109 -1.78 -9.92 14.56
CA LYS A 109 -1.58 -8.48 14.31
C LYS A 109 -0.10 -8.12 14.19
N GLN A 110 0.79 -8.78 14.94
CA GLN A 110 2.23 -8.53 14.84
C GLN A 110 2.78 -8.95 13.48
N LYS A 111 2.37 -10.12 12.96
CA LYS A 111 2.75 -10.51 11.59
C LYS A 111 2.19 -9.57 10.53
N ALA A 112 0.97 -9.06 10.71
CA ALA A 112 0.41 -8.06 9.82
C ALA A 112 1.28 -6.79 9.79
N VAL A 113 1.68 -6.28 10.96
CA VAL A 113 2.62 -5.14 11.07
C VAL A 113 3.92 -5.44 10.34
N ASP A 114 4.55 -6.59 10.58
CA ASP A 114 5.85 -6.92 9.99
C ASP A 114 5.80 -7.00 8.45
N LEU A 115 4.69 -7.55 7.92
CA LEU A 115 4.44 -7.62 6.49
C LEU A 115 4.12 -6.25 5.88
N PHE A 116 3.28 -5.44 6.53
CA PHE A 116 3.04 -4.06 6.09
C PHE A 116 4.33 -3.25 6.12
N MET A 117 5.17 -3.38 7.15
CA MET A 117 6.51 -2.76 7.23
C MET A 117 7.37 -3.16 6.04
N SER A 118 7.35 -4.44 5.66
CA SER A 118 8.11 -4.95 4.52
C SER A 118 7.61 -4.39 3.19
N ALA A 119 6.30 -4.31 2.98
CA ALA A 119 5.68 -3.69 1.80
C ALA A 119 5.91 -2.16 1.76
N ALA A 120 5.81 -1.48 2.90
CA ALA A 120 6.03 -0.04 3.03
C ALA A 120 7.47 0.38 2.72
N LYS A 121 8.45 -0.45 3.10
CA LYS A 121 9.88 -0.29 2.72
C LYS A 121 10.11 -0.43 1.22
N LYS A 122 9.23 -1.14 0.51
CA LYS A 122 9.18 -1.20 -0.96
C LYS A 122 8.35 -0.06 -1.57
N ASN A 123 8.10 0.98 -0.79
CA ASN A 123 7.36 2.19 -1.17
C ASN A 123 5.90 1.95 -1.57
N LEU A 124 5.24 0.91 -1.05
CA LEU A 124 3.81 0.70 -1.30
C LEU A 124 2.97 1.67 -0.43
N PRO A 125 2.26 2.66 -1.00
CA PRO A 125 1.60 3.70 -0.21
C PRO A 125 0.44 3.17 0.64
N ALA A 126 -0.28 2.15 0.15
CA ALA A 126 -1.33 1.49 0.90
C ALA A 126 -0.79 0.80 2.18
N ALA A 127 0.41 0.20 2.12
CA ALA A 127 1.03 -0.40 3.30
C ALA A 127 1.50 0.66 4.30
N GLN A 128 2.08 1.76 3.81
CA GLN A 128 2.46 2.92 4.63
C GLN A 128 1.21 3.48 5.34
N PHE A 129 0.10 3.68 4.63
CA PHE A 129 -1.15 4.11 5.24
C PHE A 129 -1.64 3.14 6.33
N ASN A 130 -1.66 1.83 6.06
CA ASN A 130 -2.13 0.85 7.04
C ASN A 130 -1.23 0.79 8.28
N LEU A 131 0.08 0.98 8.14
CA LEU A 131 0.95 1.18 9.31
C LEU A 131 0.56 2.41 10.10
N GLY A 132 0.29 3.52 9.42
CA GLY A 132 -0.20 4.74 10.06
C GLY A 132 -1.45 4.47 10.91
N VAL A 133 -2.40 3.70 10.38
CA VAL A 133 -3.62 3.29 11.10
C VAL A 133 -3.28 2.41 12.30
N MET A 134 -2.44 1.39 12.13
CA MET A 134 -2.07 0.47 13.20
C MET A 134 -1.35 1.18 14.35
N TYR A 135 -0.43 2.10 14.05
CA TYR A 135 0.21 2.94 15.07
C TYR A 135 -0.77 3.90 15.74
N ALA A 136 -1.69 4.51 14.99
CA ALA A 136 -2.70 5.41 15.57
C ALA A 136 -3.66 4.69 16.53
N ASN A 137 -3.94 3.40 16.29
CA ASN A 137 -4.86 2.60 17.10
C ASN A 137 -4.17 1.74 18.17
N GLY A 138 -2.87 1.46 18.03
CA GLY A 138 -2.18 0.46 18.84
C GLY A 138 -2.54 -0.98 18.45
N ASP A 139 -2.87 -1.23 17.18
CA ASP A 139 -3.23 -2.56 16.68
C ASP A 139 -1.97 -3.35 16.34
N GLY A 140 -1.60 -4.32 17.18
CA GLY A 140 -0.38 -5.12 16.98
C GLY A 140 0.93 -4.38 17.24
N VAL A 141 0.88 -3.10 17.59
CA VAL A 141 1.99 -2.25 18.03
C VAL A 141 1.54 -1.40 19.20
N THR A 142 2.48 -0.82 19.96
CA THR A 142 2.11 0.23 20.91
C THR A 142 1.57 1.44 20.16
N GLN A 143 0.48 2.03 20.66
CA GLN A 143 -0.09 3.23 20.08
C GLN A 143 0.93 4.37 20.06
N ASP A 144 1.12 4.98 18.90
CA ASP A 144 2.05 6.09 18.67
C ASP A 144 1.57 6.97 17.51
N TYR A 145 1.02 8.14 17.84
CA TYR A 145 0.58 9.11 16.83
C TYR A 145 1.72 9.76 16.06
N SER A 146 2.93 9.83 16.63
CA SER A 146 4.10 10.35 15.91
C SER A 146 4.56 9.35 14.84
N GLY A 147 4.61 8.07 15.20
CA GLY A 147 4.82 6.96 14.26
C GLY A 147 3.71 6.91 13.19
N ALA A 148 2.45 7.13 13.58
CA ALA A 148 1.35 7.21 12.62
C ALA A 148 1.54 8.34 11.61
N ARG A 149 1.84 9.56 12.07
CA ARG A 149 2.13 10.72 11.22
C ARG A 149 3.27 10.42 10.25
N PHE A 150 4.37 9.84 10.73
CA PHE A 150 5.51 9.48 9.88
C PHE A 150 5.08 8.61 8.69
N TRP A 151 4.28 7.58 8.94
CA TRP A 151 3.83 6.69 7.87
C TRP A 151 2.79 7.33 6.95
N TYR A 152 1.88 8.14 7.48
CA TYR A 152 0.93 8.88 6.67
C TYR A 152 1.62 9.91 5.77
N GLU A 153 2.64 10.63 6.23
CA GLU A 153 3.40 11.59 5.40
C GLU A 153 4.05 10.91 4.20
N ARG A 154 4.59 9.70 4.38
CA ARG A 154 5.15 8.90 3.28
C ARG A 154 4.10 8.42 2.29
N ALA A 155 2.95 7.97 2.78
CA ALA A 155 1.84 7.57 1.92
C ALA A 155 1.29 8.76 1.13
N ALA A 156 1.10 9.91 1.80
CA ALA A 156 0.63 11.15 1.18
C ALA A 156 1.61 11.68 0.12
N ALA A 157 2.92 11.55 0.34
CA ALA A 157 3.94 11.90 -0.64
C ALA A 157 3.84 11.09 -1.95
N ASN A 158 3.26 9.90 -1.89
CA ASN A 158 2.94 9.05 -3.04
C ASN A 158 1.45 9.16 -3.44
N ASN A 159 0.86 10.33 -3.21
CA ASN A 159 -0.51 10.70 -3.56
C ASN A 159 -1.62 9.83 -2.92
N TYR A 160 -1.38 9.23 -1.75
CA TYR A 160 -2.39 8.43 -1.06
C TYR A 160 -3.38 9.31 -0.28
N THR A 161 -4.56 9.53 -0.86
CA THR A 161 -5.54 10.52 -0.39
C THR A 161 -6.05 10.30 1.03
N LEU A 162 -6.28 9.05 1.44
CA LEU A 162 -6.73 8.75 2.81
C LEU A 162 -5.65 9.09 3.84
N ALA A 163 -4.37 9.01 3.48
CA ALA A 163 -3.28 9.42 4.36
C ALA A 163 -3.26 10.94 4.54
N MET A 164 -3.50 11.71 3.46
CA MET A 164 -3.64 13.17 3.55
C MET A 164 -4.75 13.57 4.53
N PHE A 165 -5.93 12.95 4.41
CA PHE A 165 -7.04 13.23 5.32
C PHE A 165 -6.72 12.86 6.77
N ASN A 166 -6.08 11.72 7.01
CA ASN A 166 -5.67 11.33 8.36
C ASN A 166 -4.57 12.23 8.94
N LEU A 167 -3.65 12.75 8.11
CA LEU A 167 -2.71 13.79 8.55
C LEU A 167 -3.45 15.05 8.99
N ALA A 168 -4.43 15.50 8.22
CA ALA A 168 -5.24 16.65 8.57
C ALA A 168 -5.89 16.45 9.95
N LEU A 169 -6.47 15.26 10.19
CA LEU A 169 -7.07 14.92 11.48
C LEU A 169 -6.06 14.93 12.64
N LEU A 170 -4.86 14.37 12.45
CA LEU A 170 -3.82 14.40 13.48
C LEU A 170 -3.42 15.84 13.83
N TYR A 171 -3.25 16.71 12.83
CA TYR A 171 -2.92 18.13 13.05
C TYR A 171 -4.09 18.90 13.67
N TYR A 172 -5.33 18.65 13.26
CA TYR A 172 -6.52 19.27 13.84
C TYR A 172 -6.68 18.96 15.32
N GLN A 173 -6.40 17.72 15.72
CA GLN A 173 -6.56 17.24 17.09
C GLN A 173 -5.29 17.44 17.95
N GLY A 174 -4.14 17.72 17.34
CA GLY A 174 -2.86 17.77 18.07
C GLY A 174 -2.41 16.39 18.56
N LEU A 175 -2.67 15.33 17.79
CA LEU A 175 -2.26 13.98 18.13
C LEU A 175 -0.84 13.72 17.62
N GLY A 176 0.09 13.37 18.51
CA GLY A 176 1.50 13.16 18.18
C GLY A 176 2.30 14.46 17.97
N GLY A 177 1.81 15.58 18.49
CA GLY A 177 2.46 16.89 18.41
C GLY A 177 1.52 17.99 18.88
N GLU A 178 1.77 19.22 18.43
CA GLU A 178 0.86 20.34 18.71
C GLU A 178 -0.27 20.41 17.68
N LYS A 179 -1.43 20.89 18.13
CA LYS A 179 -2.54 21.22 17.24
C LYS A 179 -2.11 22.30 16.25
N ASN A 180 -2.37 22.08 14.97
CA ASN A 180 -2.02 23.01 13.90
C ASN A 180 -3.14 23.09 12.84
N ILE A 181 -3.97 24.14 12.93
CA ILE A 181 -5.09 24.33 12.00
C ILE A 181 -4.63 24.61 10.57
N GLN A 182 -3.54 25.35 10.38
CA GLN A 182 -3.01 25.64 9.05
C GLN A 182 -2.58 24.35 8.32
N ARG A 183 -1.89 23.43 9.01
CA ARG A 183 -1.52 22.12 8.45
C ARG A 183 -2.74 21.23 8.23
N SER A 184 -3.73 21.26 9.12
CA SER A 184 -5.01 20.58 8.89
C SER A 184 -5.66 21.07 7.59
N TYR A 185 -5.76 22.38 7.42
CA TYR A 185 -6.30 23.00 6.21
C TYR A 185 -5.56 22.52 4.96
N ILE A 186 -4.22 22.62 4.94
CA ILE A 186 -3.37 22.20 3.81
C ILE A 186 -3.65 20.75 3.42
N TRP A 187 -3.60 19.82 4.38
CA TRP A 187 -3.78 18.40 4.09
C TRP A 187 -5.22 18.06 3.69
N ASN A 188 -6.23 18.76 4.22
CA ASN A 188 -7.62 18.63 3.77
C ASN A 188 -7.78 19.14 2.32
N THR A 189 -7.15 20.26 1.95
CA THR A 189 -7.15 20.79 0.57
C THR A 189 -6.53 19.78 -0.40
N LEU A 190 -5.39 19.19 -0.04
CA LEU A 190 -4.72 18.16 -0.85
C LEU A 190 -5.58 16.91 -1.04
N ALA A 191 -6.28 16.48 0.01
CA ALA A 191 -7.21 15.36 -0.07
C ALA A 191 -8.42 15.68 -0.97
N GLU A 192 -8.94 16.90 -0.91
CA GLU A 192 -10.03 17.40 -1.75
C GLU A 192 -9.64 17.46 -3.23
N TYR A 193 -8.44 17.95 -3.56
CA TYR A 193 -7.91 17.96 -4.93
C TYR A 193 -7.83 16.56 -5.55
N ASN A 194 -7.56 15.55 -4.71
CA ASN A 194 -7.57 14.15 -5.11
C ASN A 194 -8.96 13.49 -5.05
N GLY A 195 -10.03 14.28 -4.92
CA GLY A 195 -11.41 13.83 -5.04
C GLY A 195 -12.05 13.33 -3.74
N TYR A 196 -11.37 13.40 -2.59
CA TYR A 196 -11.94 12.96 -1.32
C TYR A 196 -12.86 14.02 -0.69
N ARG A 197 -14.11 14.04 -1.15
CA ARG A 197 -15.16 15.00 -0.75
C ARG A 197 -15.33 15.19 0.77
N PRO A 198 -15.19 14.18 1.65
CA PRO A 198 -15.29 14.41 3.09
C PRO A 198 -14.27 15.42 3.62
N ALA A 199 -13.11 15.57 2.98
CA ALA A 199 -12.10 16.57 3.37
C ALA A 199 -12.59 18.01 3.21
N SER A 200 -13.47 18.30 2.23
CA SER A 200 -14.03 19.65 2.04
C SER A 200 -14.79 20.15 3.28
N THR A 201 -15.45 19.24 4.01
CA THR A 201 -16.16 19.60 5.24
C THR A 201 -15.19 19.92 6.37
N SER A 202 -14.16 19.09 6.57
CA SER A 202 -13.11 19.35 7.55
C SER A 202 -12.34 20.64 7.24
N ARG A 203 -12.00 20.88 5.98
CA ARG A 203 -11.35 22.12 5.52
C ARG A 203 -12.17 23.36 5.89
N ARG A 204 -13.48 23.34 5.64
CA ARG A 204 -14.38 24.46 6.00
C ARG A 204 -14.48 24.68 7.52
N LEU A 205 -14.29 23.65 8.34
CA LEU A 205 -14.21 23.81 9.79
C LEU A 205 -12.89 24.49 10.18
N ASP A 206 -11.79 24.13 9.53
CA ASP A 206 -10.50 24.81 9.71
C ASP A 206 -10.61 26.30 9.36
N GLU A 207 -11.27 26.63 8.24
CA GLU A 207 -11.47 28.01 7.79
C GLU A 207 -12.17 28.91 8.81
N GLN A 208 -13.09 28.37 9.62
CA GLN A 208 -13.81 29.14 10.65
C GLN A 208 -12.88 29.65 11.75
N SER A 209 -11.72 29.01 11.91
CA SER A 209 -10.71 29.37 12.92
C SER A 209 -9.53 30.15 12.33
N MET A 210 -9.60 30.52 11.04
CA MET A 210 -8.52 31.19 10.33
C MET A 210 -8.97 32.56 9.81
N SER A 211 -8.08 33.53 9.87
CA SER A 211 -8.24 34.80 9.17
C SER A 211 -8.23 34.60 7.65
N ARG A 212 -8.56 35.66 6.91
CA ARG A 212 -8.47 35.63 5.45
C ARG A 212 -7.02 35.45 4.97
N SER A 213 -6.08 36.19 5.55
CA SER A 213 -4.65 36.11 5.20
C SER A 213 -4.11 34.70 5.43
N GLU A 214 -4.35 34.12 6.62
CA GLU A 214 -3.86 32.77 6.93
C GLU A 214 -4.40 31.70 5.97
N ARG A 215 -5.62 31.89 5.45
CA ARG A 215 -6.21 30.98 4.45
C ARG A 215 -5.57 31.16 3.08
N GLU A 216 -5.32 32.40 2.66
CA GLU A 216 -4.65 32.69 1.39
C GLU A 216 -3.23 32.09 1.39
N ASP A 217 -2.46 32.29 2.47
CA ASP A 217 -1.12 31.72 2.64
C ASP A 217 -1.15 30.18 2.65
N ALA A 218 -2.06 29.59 3.45
CA ALA A 218 -2.19 28.13 3.52
C ALA A 218 -2.64 27.49 2.19
N GLN A 219 -3.43 28.23 1.40
CA GLN A 219 -3.88 27.79 0.08
C GLN A 219 -2.72 27.74 -0.90
N GLU A 220 -1.88 28.78 -0.96
CA GLU A 220 -0.69 28.82 -1.81
C GLU A 220 0.30 27.70 -1.48
N ILE A 221 0.49 27.44 -0.18
CA ILE A 221 1.28 26.30 0.29
C ILE A 221 0.69 24.97 -0.17
N ALA A 222 -0.63 24.79 -0.05
CA ALA A 222 -1.30 23.56 -0.48
C ALA A 222 -1.16 23.35 -1.99
N ASP A 223 -1.30 24.41 -2.80
CA ASP A 223 -1.14 24.36 -4.25
C ASP A 223 0.30 23.95 -4.63
N THR A 224 1.29 24.53 -3.95
CA THR A 224 2.71 24.20 -4.13
C THR A 224 2.98 22.72 -3.81
N ILE A 225 2.50 22.23 -2.65
CA ILE A 225 2.66 20.83 -2.27
C ILE A 225 1.95 19.90 -3.25
N TYR A 226 0.75 20.25 -3.70
CA TYR A 226 0.00 19.46 -4.67
C TYR A 226 0.82 19.24 -5.94
N HIS A 227 1.37 20.32 -6.51
CA HIS A 227 2.22 20.23 -7.70
C HIS A 227 3.48 19.39 -7.46
N LYS A 228 4.14 19.55 -6.30
CA LYS A 228 5.30 18.72 -5.93
C LYS A 228 4.93 17.23 -5.80
N ILE A 229 3.76 16.90 -5.25
CA ILE A 229 3.28 15.50 -5.13
C ILE A 229 2.96 14.93 -6.52
N GLN A 230 2.23 15.67 -7.36
CA GLN A 230 1.91 15.21 -8.73
C GLN A 230 3.17 15.02 -9.59
N ALA A 231 4.20 15.84 -9.37
CA ALA A 231 5.49 15.71 -10.04
C ALA A 231 6.41 14.63 -9.44
N GLY A 232 6.02 14.01 -8.31
CA GLY A 232 6.86 13.04 -7.59
C GLY A 232 8.12 13.65 -6.94
N THR A 233 8.15 14.98 -6.74
CA THR A 233 9.28 15.72 -6.16
C THR A 233 9.06 16.11 -4.70
N TYR A 234 7.87 15.88 -4.15
CA TYR A 234 7.59 16.11 -2.74
C TYR A 234 8.28 15.06 -1.86
N ILE A 235 8.99 15.53 -0.83
CA ILE A 235 9.71 14.67 0.12
C ILE A 235 8.94 14.68 1.45
N ALA A 236 8.50 13.50 1.88
CA ALA A 236 7.82 13.34 3.17
C ALA A 236 8.68 13.87 4.34
N GLY A 237 8.06 14.65 5.22
CA GLY A 237 8.73 15.25 6.37
C GLY A 237 9.62 16.46 6.04
N SER A 238 9.69 16.92 4.79
CA SER A 238 10.31 18.21 4.50
C SER A 238 9.54 19.31 5.21
N GLN A 239 10.26 20.32 5.73
CA GLN A 239 9.58 21.48 6.27
C GLN A 239 8.68 22.09 5.18
N ILE A 240 7.46 22.43 5.57
CA ILE A 240 6.56 23.19 4.73
C ILE A 240 7.04 24.63 4.90
N THR A 241 8.05 25.01 4.13
CA THR A 241 8.53 26.38 4.03
C THR A 241 8.33 26.84 2.61
N GLU A 242 7.92 28.09 2.46
CA GLU A 242 8.04 28.84 1.22
C GLU A 242 9.54 28.87 0.88
N ASP A 243 9.93 28.17 -0.19
CA ASP A 243 11.27 28.31 -0.78
C ASP A 243 11.32 29.60 -1.61
#